data_AF-A0A6P8BZJ0-F1
#
_entry.id   AF-A0A6P8BZJ0-F1
#
_cell.length_a   1.000
_cell.length_b   1.000
_cell.length_c   1.000
_cell.angle_alpha   90.00
_cell.angle_beta   90.00
_cell.angle_gamma   90.00
#
_symmetry.space_group_name_H-M   'P 1'
#
loop_
_entity.id
_entity.type
_entity.pdbx_description
1 polymer ?
#
loop_
_entity_poly.entity_id
_entity_poly.type
_entity_poly.pdbx_seq_one_letter_code
_entity_poly.pdbx_strand_id
1 'polypeptide(L)'
;MSIHTCREWLVNVKPGGVRVGLLAVIGLINESTEPTKFQLTSTIRFQEYPPGVVVIPMRSKTAKPFHTTNLVVCAPENDSGECKDSSFVASGDALIVDPGCRSESLEELREIVAALPRRLIVFASHHHRDHINGLSVIQKTNPDSILLAHKSTMSRIHKVDGY
;
A
#
# COMPACT_ATOMS: atom_id res chain seq x y z
N MET A 1 -10.87 4.47 -19.94
CA MET A 1 -10.20 3.41 -20.72
C MET A 1 -10.98 2.15 -20.38
N SER A 2 -11.66 1.54 -21.36
CA SER A 2 -12.70 0.56 -21.06
C SER A 2 -12.14 -0.82 -20.77
N ILE A 3 -12.87 -1.57 -19.95
CA ILE A 3 -12.53 -2.95 -19.57
C ILE A 3 -12.41 -3.86 -20.80
N HIS A 4 -13.13 -3.54 -21.87
CA HIS A 4 -13.06 -4.24 -23.16
C HIS A 4 -11.67 -4.09 -23.79
N THR A 5 -11.14 -2.88 -23.85
CA THR A 5 -9.81 -2.60 -24.42
C THR A 5 -8.69 -3.23 -23.59
N CYS A 6 -8.79 -3.20 -22.25
CA CYS A 6 -7.82 -3.86 -21.37
C CYS A 6 -7.81 -5.39 -21.54
N ARG A 7 -8.99 -6.00 -21.70
CA ARG A 7 -9.13 -7.44 -21.93
C ARG A 7 -8.51 -7.86 -23.26
N GLU A 8 -8.70 -7.09 -24.32
CA GLU A 8 -8.07 -7.36 -25.63
C GLU A 8 -6.54 -7.30 -25.56
N TRP A 9 -5.97 -6.42 -24.74
CA TRP A 9 -4.51 -6.34 -24.57
C TRP A 9 -3.93 -7.54 -23.82
N LEU A 10 -4.69 -8.13 -22.90
CA LEU A 10 -4.28 -9.33 -22.16
C LEU A 10 -4.43 -10.62 -22.95
N VAL A 11 -5.41 -10.69 -23.86
CA VAL A 11 -5.56 -11.83 -24.78
C VAL A 11 -4.36 -11.98 -25.71
N ASN A 12 -3.60 -10.91 -25.93
CA ASN A 12 -2.38 -10.92 -26.76
C ASN A 12 -1.10 -11.35 -26.01
N VAL A 13 -1.19 -11.77 -24.74
CA VAL A 13 -0.03 -12.29 -24.01
C VAL A 13 0.35 -13.67 -24.56
N LYS A 14 1.56 -13.79 -25.12
CA LYS A 14 2.07 -15.07 -25.63
C LYS A 14 2.28 -16.07 -24.49
N PRO A 15 1.88 -17.35 -24.64
CA PRO A 15 2.23 -18.40 -23.68
C PRO A 15 3.75 -18.46 -23.50
N GLY A 16 4.23 -18.38 -22.26
CA GLY A 16 5.66 -18.41 -21.94
C GLY A 16 6.42 -17.08 -22.04
N GLY A 17 5.73 -15.97 -22.31
CA GLY A 17 6.35 -14.64 -22.28
C GLY A 17 6.67 -14.18 -20.85
N VAL A 18 7.94 -13.90 -20.56
CA VAL A 18 8.40 -13.43 -19.23
C VAL A 18 8.18 -11.92 -19.00
N ARG A 19 7.61 -11.22 -19.99
CA ARG A 19 7.23 -9.81 -19.87
C ARG A 19 5.71 -9.68 -19.90
N VAL A 20 5.15 -9.31 -18.76
CA VAL A 20 3.88 -8.59 -18.73
C VAL A 20 4.18 -7.19 -19.29
N GLY A 21 3.42 -6.74 -20.28
CA GLY A 21 3.52 -5.39 -20.85
C GLY A 21 3.21 -4.29 -19.82
N LEU A 22 2.94 -3.08 -20.29
CA LEU A 22 2.48 -1.94 -19.47
C LEU A 22 1.53 -2.45 -18.38
N LEU A 23 1.81 -2.17 -17.11
CA LEU A 23 1.06 -2.69 -15.96
C LEU A 23 -0.42 -2.31 -16.09
N ALA A 24 -1.20 -3.15 -16.77
CA ALA A 24 -2.62 -2.96 -16.96
C ALA A 24 -3.30 -3.46 -15.70
N VAL A 25 -3.59 -2.53 -14.78
CA VAL A 25 -4.48 -2.84 -13.67
C VAL A 25 -5.87 -3.02 -14.25
N ILE A 26 -6.33 -4.27 -14.30
CA ILE A 26 -7.75 -4.59 -14.36
C ILE A 26 -8.30 -4.34 -12.95
N GLY A 27 -8.49 -3.07 -12.59
CA GLY A 27 -9.50 -2.79 -11.60
C GLY A 27 -10.85 -2.98 -12.29
N LEU A 28 -11.80 -3.60 -11.61
CA LEU A 28 -13.24 -3.45 -11.91
C LEU A 28 -13.66 -1.99 -11.63
N ILE A 29 -12.99 -1.04 -12.29
CA ILE A 29 -13.29 0.37 -12.19
C ILE A 29 -14.43 0.55 -13.18
N ASN A 30 -15.66 0.52 -12.67
CA ASN A 30 -16.79 1.08 -13.39
C ASN A 30 -16.37 2.45 -13.88
N GLU A 31 -16.54 2.75 -15.17
CA GLU A 31 -16.13 4.01 -15.83
C GLU A 31 -16.86 5.27 -15.29
N SER A 32 -17.49 5.16 -14.12
CA SER A 32 -18.33 6.13 -13.44
C SER A 32 -17.80 6.51 -12.04
N THR A 33 -16.68 5.97 -11.56
CA THR A 33 -16.20 6.31 -10.22
C THR A 33 -15.52 7.67 -10.21
N GLU A 34 -16.16 8.62 -9.51
CA GLU A 34 -15.57 9.83 -8.97
C GLU A 34 -14.18 9.55 -8.35
N PRO A 35 -13.25 10.53 -8.34
CA PRO A 35 -11.92 10.34 -7.77
C PRO A 35 -12.00 9.84 -6.32
N THR A 36 -11.14 8.86 -6.02
CA THR A 36 -11.04 8.17 -4.73
C THR A 36 -11.17 9.13 -3.56
N LYS A 37 -12.15 8.93 -2.66
CA LYS A 37 -12.37 9.72 -1.42
C LYS A 37 -11.21 9.73 -0.41
N PHE A 38 -10.04 9.17 -0.75
CA PHE A 38 -8.82 9.29 0.03
C PHE A 38 -8.33 10.75 -0.01
N GLN A 39 -8.99 11.61 0.78
CA GLN A 39 -8.72 13.02 0.92
C GLN A 39 -7.57 13.20 1.89
N LEU A 40 -6.35 13.10 1.38
CA LEU A 40 -5.19 13.59 2.11
C LEU A 40 -5.25 15.11 2.25
N THR A 41 -4.66 15.63 3.33
CA THR A 41 -4.52 17.07 3.53
C THR A 41 -3.76 17.67 2.34
N SER A 42 -4.10 18.90 1.93
CA SER A 42 -3.58 19.57 0.73
C SER A 42 -2.06 19.77 0.70
N THR A 43 -1.37 19.45 1.79
CA THR A 43 0.08 19.58 1.95
C THR A 43 0.85 18.33 1.51
N ILE A 44 0.21 17.14 1.52
CA ILE A 44 0.90 15.88 1.24
C ILE A 44 1.06 15.71 -0.28
N ARG A 45 2.30 15.53 -0.73
CA ARG A 45 2.61 15.29 -2.14
C ARG A 45 2.47 13.81 -2.44
N PHE A 46 1.64 13.48 -3.42
CA PHE A 46 1.45 12.10 -3.86
C PHE A 46 1.33 11.99 -5.38
N GLN A 47 1.61 10.79 -5.89
CA GLN A 47 1.35 10.40 -7.27
C GLN A 47 0.37 9.23 -7.24
N GLU A 48 -0.78 9.39 -7.86
CA GLU A 48 -1.66 8.25 -8.13
C GLU A 48 -1.22 7.57 -9.44
N TYR A 49 -0.84 6.30 -9.36
CA TYR A 49 -0.53 5.49 -10.53
C TYR A 49 -0.42 4.00 -10.16
N PRO A 50 -1.31 3.12 -10.67
CA PRO A 50 -2.54 3.39 -11.43
C PRO A 50 -3.69 3.94 -10.54
N PRO A 51 -4.89 4.25 -11.09
CA PRO A 51 -6.02 4.69 -10.29
C PRO A 51 -6.33 3.75 -9.10
N GLY A 52 -6.57 4.32 -7.93
CA GLY A 52 -6.75 3.61 -6.66
C GLY A 52 -5.44 3.20 -5.96
N VAL A 53 -4.28 3.49 -6.55
CA VAL A 53 -2.95 3.24 -5.98
C VAL A 53 -2.20 4.56 -5.86
N VAL A 54 -1.97 4.98 -4.62
CA VAL A 54 -1.31 6.24 -4.29
C VAL A 54 0.11 5.96 -3.81
N VAL A 55 1.07 6.68 -4.38
CA VAL A 55 2.49 6.63 -4.02
C VAL A 55 2.88 7.96 -3.37
N ILE A 56 3.38 7.88 -2.13
CA ILE A 56 3.73 9.03 -1.30
C ILE A 56 5.21 8.96 -0.97
N PRO A 57 6.05 9.88 -1.48
CA PRO A 57 7.46 9.93 -1.09
C PRO A 57 7.61 10.38 0.38
N MET A 58 7.94 9.44 1.26
CA MET A 58 8.12 9.69 2.69
C MET A 58 9.59 9.91 3.00
N ARG A 59 9.94 10.97 3.75
CA ARG A 59 11.30 11.12 4.29
C ARG A 59 11.60 9.95 5.23
N SER A 60 12.62 9.17 4.90
CA SER A 60 12.90 7.89 5.57
C SER A 60 14.39 7.74 5.89
N LYS A 61 14.76 6.63 6.54
CA LYS A 61 16.15 6.33 6.91
C LYS A 61 16.91 5.61 5.78
N THR A 62 16.79 6.10 4.56
CA THR A 62 17.49 5.54 3.40
C THR A 62 18.99 5.79 3.47
N ALA A 63 19.75 4.97 2.75
CA ALA A 63 21.18 5.21 2.55
C ALA A 63 21.40 6.39 1.60
N LYS A 64 22.47 7.16 1.83
CA LYS A 64 22.88 8.23 0.91
C LYS A 64 23.14 7.67 -0.50
N PRO A 65 22.80 8.41 -1.58
CA PRO A 65 22.33 9.80 -1.59
C PRO A 65 20.80 9.97 -1.47
N PHE A 66 20.07 8.90 -1.16
CA PHE A 66 18.62 8.94 -1.07
C PHE A 66 18.15 9.50 0.28
N HIS A 67 16.98 10.14 0.27
CA HIS A 67 16.39 10.78 1.45
C HIS A 67 14.93 10.40 1.68
N THR A 68 14.34 9.64 0.76
CA THR A 68 12.93 9.25 0.79
C THR A 68 12.77 7.79 0.40
N THR A 69 11.77 7.13 0.97
CA THR A 69 11.20 5.87 0.47
C THR A 69 9.83 6.16 -0.13
N ASN A 70 9.29 5.25 -0.92
CA ASN A 70 7.93 5.36 -1.42
C ASN A 70 7.00 4.55 -0.52
N LEU A 71 6.08 5.24 0.15
CA LEU A 71 4.92 4.64 0.78
C LEU A 71 3.87 4.39 -0.29
N VAL A 72 3.33 3.17 -0.37
CA VAL A 72 2.23 2.86 -1.29
C VAL A 72 0.95 2.63 -0.50
N VAL A 73 -0.14 3.23 -0.95
CA VAL A 73 -1.46 3.13 -0.34
C VAL A 73 -2.45 2.68 -1.40
N CYS A 74 -3.18 1.60 -1.11
CA CYS A 74 -4.30 1.13 -1.92
C CYS A 74 -5.56 1.13 -1.05
N ALA A 75 -6.53 1.98 -1.34
CA ALA A 75 -7.76 2.12 -0.58
C ALA A 75 -8.95 2.19 -1.55
N PRO A 76 -9.52 1.03 -1.96
CA PRO A 76 -10.67 1.01 -2.85
C PRO A 76 -11.91 1.63 -2.18
N GLU A 77 -12.73 2.36 -2.96
CA GLU A 77 -13.95 3.00 -2.44
C GLU A 77 -15.07 2.02 -2.09
N ASN A 78 -15.03 0.83 -2.71
CA ASN A 78 -16.08 -0.17 -2.56
C ASN A 78 -15.69 -1.17 -1.48
N ASP A 79 -16.44 -1.12 -0.39
CA ASP A 79 -16.55 -2.14 0.64
C ASP A 79 -17.11 -3.42 -0.03
N SER A 80 -16.23 -4.19 -0.68
CA SER A 80 -16.62 -5.46 -1.25
C SER A 80 -16.76 -6.43 -0.10
N GLY A 81 -18.02 -6.62 0.31
CA GLY A 81 -18.46 -7.39 1.46
C GLY A 81 -17.68 -8.69 1.67
N GLU A 82 -17.60 -9.08 2.95
CA GLU A 82 -16.93 -10.28 3.47
C GLU A 82 -16.57 -11.29 2.38
N CYS A 83 -15.31 -11.27 1.95
CA CYS A 83 -14.77 -12.39 1.21
C CYS A 83 -14.83 -13.60 2.16
N LYS A 84 -15.91 -14.40 2.07
CA LYS A 84 -16.13 -15.63 2.83
C LYS A 84 -15.23 -16.78 2.37
N ASP A 85 -14.11 -16.48 1.73
CA ASP A 85 -13.15 -17.47 1.32
C ASP A 85 -12.11 -17.63 2.43
N SER A 86 -12.20 -18.75 3.13
CA SER A 86 -11.36 -19.12 4.28
C SER A 86 -9.89 -19.38 3.95
N SER A 87 -9.47 -19.22 2.68
CA SER A 87 -8.11 -19.54 2.23
C SER A 87 -7.13 -18.37 2.32
N PHE A 88 -7.59 -17.13 2.54
CA PHE A 88 -6.72 -15.96 2.62
C PHE A 88 -6.01 -15.85 3.98
N VAL A 89 -4.70 -15.55 3.94
CA VAL A 89 -3.87 -15.36 5.15
C VAL A 89 -4.30 -14.11 5.94
N ALA A 90 -4.84 -13.09 5.26
CA ALA A 90 -5.44 -11.91 5.88
C ALA A 90 -6.40 -11.23 4.89
N SER A 91 -7.35 -10.45 5.42
CA SER A 91 -8.25 -9.60 4.65
C SER A 91 -8.35 -8.22 5.30
N GLY A 92 -8.42 -7.18 4.47
CA GLY A 92 -8.61 -5.80 4.92
C GLY A 92 -9.15 -4.94 3.80
N ASP A 93 -9.65 -3.77 4.19
CA ASP A 93 -10.35 -2.82 3.32
C ASP A 93 -9.38 -1.81 2.71
N ALA A 94 -8.14 -1.77 3.20
CA ALA A 94 -7.03 -1.00 2.63
C ALA A 94 -5.69 -1.69 2.83
N LEU A 95 -4.71 -1.31 2.01
CA LEU A 95 -3.33 -1.75 2.07
C LEU A 95 -2.39 -0.54 2.17
N ILE A 96 -1.45 -0.59 3.11
CA ILE A 96 -0.31 0.32 3.18
C ILE A 96 0.98 -0.49 3.06
N VAL A 97 1.93 -0.04 2.24
CA VAL A 97 3.17 -0.75 1.95
C VAL A 97 4.37 0.09 2.35
N ASP A 98 5.31 -0.53 3.06
CA ASP A 98 6.59 0.04 3.46
C ASP A 98 6.46 1.40 4.16
N PRO A 99 5.81 1.45 5.33
CA PRO A 99 5.57 2.67 6.10
C PRO A 99 6.82 3.19 6.82
N GLY A 100 7.97 3.18 6.15
CA GLY A 100 9.20 3.69 6.72
C GLY A 100 9.28 5.20 6.61
N CYS A 101 9.48 5.85 7.75
CA CYS A 101 9.64 7.29 7.81
C CYS A 101 10.63 7.69 8.92
N ARG A 102 11.10 8.93 8.88
CA ARG A 102 11.86 9.55 9.97
C ARG A 102 10.91 10.24 10.95
N SER A 103 11.44 10.60 12.11
CA SER A 103 10.74 11.35 13.18
C SER A 103 9.96 12.55 12.66
N GLU A 104 10.54 13.28 11.71
CA GLU A 104 10.03 14.51 11.12
C GLU A 104 8.77 14.29 10.25
N SER A 105 8.52 13.05 9.81
CA SER A 105 7.38 12.66 8.97
C SER A 105 6.42 11.69 9.69
N LEU A 106 6.56 11.51 11.00
CA LEU A 106 5.64 10.64 11.77
C LEU A 106 4.22 11.20 11.79
N GLU A 107 4.07 12.53 11.87
CA GLU A 107 2.75 13.17 11.88
C GLU A 107 2.05 13.06 10.52
N GLU A 108 2.80 13.22 9.43
CA GLU A 108 2.33 12.98 8.07
C GLU A 108 1.84 11.54 7.89
N LEU A 109 2.60 10.54 8.38
CA LEU A 109 2.16 9.15 8.37
C LEU A 109 0.91 8.94 9.23
N ARG A 110 0.82 9.59 10.39
CA ARG A 110 -0.34 9.52 11.28
C ARG A 110 -1.61 10.02 10.59
N GLU A 111 -1.53 11.17 9.90
CA GLU A 111 -2.64 11.73 9.11
C GLU A 111 -3.08 10.76 8.00
N ILE A 112 -2.12 10.19 7.26
CA ILE A 112 -2.38 9.20 6.21
C ILE A 112 -3.13 8.00 6.79
N VAL A 113 -2.64 7.43 7.89
CA VAL A 113 -3.23 6.23 8.51
C VAL A 113 -4.61 6.52 9.10
N ALA A 114 -4.82 7.71 9.67
CA ALA A 114 -6.10 8.12 10.21
C ALA A 114 -7.19 8.31 9.13
N ALA A 115 -6.78 8.59 7.89
CA ALA A 115 -7.68 8.69 6.74
C ALA A 115 -8.01 7.32 6.11
N LEU A 116 -7.37 6.23 6.55
CA LEU A 116 -7.59 4.88 6.03
C LEU A 116 -8.67 4.11 6.83
N PRO A 117 -9.33 3.12 6.20
CA PRO A 117 -10.19 2.18 6.90
C PRO A 117 -9.52 1.49 8.09
N ARG A 118 -10.33 1.08 9.08
CA ARG A 118 -9.82 0.36 10.26
C ARG A 118 -9.20 -0.99 9.92
N ARG A 119 -9.78 -1.77 9.01
CA ARG A 119 -9.20 -3.07 8.61
C ARG A 119 -8.05 -2.85 7.62
N LEU A 120 -6.91 -2.41 8.15
CA LEU A 120 -5.73 -2.05 7.37
C LEU A 120 -4.75 -3.23 7.31
N ILE A 121 -4.39 -3.64 6.11
CA ILE A 121 -3.23 -4.50 5.88
C ILE A 121 -1.99 -3.63 5.77
N VAL A 122 -0.96 -3.95 6.54
CA VAL A 122 0.36 -3.33 6.46
C VAL A 122 1.31 -4.34 5.84
N PHE A 123 1.86 -4.06 4.67
CA PHE A 123 2.84 -4.93 4.04
C PHE A 123 4.25 -4.35 4.18
N ALA A 124 5.18 -5.13 4.74
CA ALA A 124 6.59 -4.77 4.78
C ALA A 124 7.39 -5.66 3.82
N SER A 125 8.00 -5.05 2.81
CA SER A 125 8.83 -5.73 1.82
C SER A 125 10.06 -6.37 2.48
N HIS A 126 10.71 -5.63 3.38
CA HIS A 126 11.84 -6.10 4.18
C HIS A 126 12.06 -5.25 5.44
N HIS A 127 12.94 -5.73 6.32
CA HIS A 127 13.15 -5.23 7.70
C HIS A 127 14.00 -3.95 7.85
N HIS A 128 14.43 -3.30 6.77
CA HIS A 128 15.27 -2.11 6.91
C HIS A 128 14.44 -0.92 7.40
N ARG A 129 15.10 -0.02 8.14
CA ARG A 129 14.45 1.09 8.87
C ARG A 129 13.74 2.07 7.95
N ASP A 130 14.22 2.22 6.73
CA ASP A 130 13.56 2.99 5.68
C ASP A 130 12.26 2.40 5.18
N HIS A 131 11.90 1.17 5.56
CA HIS A 131 10.62 0.54 5.22
C HIS A 131 9.73 0.27 6.46
N ILE A 132 10.30 0.15 7.66
CA ILE A 132 9.54 -0.28 8.85
C ILE A 132 9.44 0.75 9.98
N ASN A 133 10.19 1.86 9.94
CA ASN A 133 10.28 2.73 11.12
C ASN A 133 8.96 3.40 11.53
N GLY A 134 7.96 3.48 10.64
CA GLY A 134 6.64 4.02 10.95
C GLY A 134 5.64 2.97 11.42
N LEU A 135 6.00 1.68 11.53
CA LEU A 135 5.09 0.64 12.00
C LEU A 135 4.44 1.02 13.35
N SER A 136 5.23 1.55 14.30
CA SER A 136 4.71 1.93 15.62
C SER A 136 3.64 3.03 15.57
N VAL A 137 3.70 3.93 14.58
CA VAL A 137 2.66 4.95 14.35
C VAL A 137 1.40 4.30 13.82
N ILE A 138 1.53 3.33 12.89
CA ILE A 138 0.38 2.59 12.39
C ILE A 138 -0.30 1.85 13.53
N GLN A 139 0.43 1.07 14.33
CA GLN A 139 -0.17 0.30 15.43
C GLN A 139 -0.87 1.18 16.48
N LYS A 140 -0.34 2.38 16.75
CA LYS A 140 -0.99 3.34 17.65
C LYS A 140 -2.23 4.00 17.06
N THR A 141 -2.21 4.29 15.76
CA THR A 141 -3.29 5.02 15.07
C THR A 141 -4.41 4.07 14.62
N ASN A 142 -4.03 2.85 14.24
CA ASN A 142 -4.90 1.77 13.80
C ASN A 142 -4.45 0.45 14.46
N PRO A 143 -4.91 0.17 15.69
CA PRO A 143 -4.49 -1.00 16.48
C PRO A 143 -4.97 -2.33 15.90
N ASP A 144 -6.00 -2.33 15.06
CA ASP A 144 -6.56 -3.52 14.43
C ASP A 144 -5.84 -3.88 13.10
N SER A 145 -4.81 -3.12 12.75
CA SER A 145 -4.03 -3.37 11.54
C SER A 145 -3.26 -4.70 11.59
N ILE A 146 -3.16 -5.35 10.43
CA ILE A 146 -2.49 -6.66 10.29
C ILE A 146 -1.19 -6.47 9.53
N LEU A 147 -0.06 -6.75 10.19
CA LEU A 147 1.26 -6.76 9.55
C LEU A 147 1.49 -8.06 8.77
N LEU A 148 1.67 -7.93 7.46
CA LEU A 148 2.10 -8.98 6.56
C LEU A 148 3.54 -8.74 6.12
N ALA A 149 4.38 -9.75 6.31
CA ALA A 149 5.71 -9.77 5.73
C ALA A 149 6.20 -11.22 5.63
N HIS A 150 7.26 -11.44 4.85
CA HIS A 150 7.93 -12.74 4.84
C HIS A 150 8.39 -13.13 6.26
N LYS A 151 8.36 -14.43 6.61
CA LYS A 151 8.72 -14.94 7.94
C LYS A 151 10.09 -14.44 8.42
N SER A 152 11.09 -14.40 7.53
CA SER A 152 12.42 -13.88 7.84
C SER A 152 12.43 -12.38 8.13
N THR A 153 11.59 -11.60 7.44
CA THR A 153 11.40 -10.17 7.70
C THR A 153 10.76 -9.98 9.07
N MET A 154 9.66 -10.69 9.35
CA MET A 154 8.99 -10.65 10.67
C MET A 154 9.97 -10.95 11.79
N SER A 155 10.72 -12.05 11.70
CA SER A 155 11.71 -12.42 12.74
C SER A 155 12.75 -11.32 13.00
N ARG A 156 13.14 -10.57 11.98
CA ARG A 156 14.10 -9.47 12.12
C ARG A 156 13.46 -8.21 12.72
N ILE A 157 12.21 -7.90 12.37
CA ILE A 157 11.46 -6.79 12.97
C ILE A 157 11.30 -7.00 14.48
N HIS A 158 10.86 -8.19 14.91
CA HIS A 158 10.64 -8.49 16.35
C HIS A 158 11.94 -8.38 17.16
N LYS A 159 13.09 -8.74 16.59
CA LYS A 159 14.40 -8.62 17.24
C LYS A 159 14.85 -7.17 17.45
N VAL A 160 14.41 -6.26 16.58
CA VAL A 160 14.87 -4.87 16.57
C VAL A 160 13.93 -3.96 17.35
N ASP A 161 12.62 -4.16 17.21
CA ASP A 161 11.61 -3.20 17.66
C ASP A 161 10.57 -3.80 18.64
N GLY A 162 10.67 -5.08 19.01
CA GLY A 162 9.77 -5.70 20.01
C GLY A 162 8.30 -5.72 19.60
N TYR A 163 8.04 -5.88 18.31
CA TYR A 163 6.71 -6.17 17.74
C TYR A 163 6.13 -7.49 18.25
#